data_AF-A0A432GI31-F1
#
_entry.id   AF-A0A432GI31-F1
#
_cell.length_a   1.000
_cell.length_b   1.000
_cell.length_c   1.000
_cell.angle_alpha   90.00
_cell.angle_beta   90.00
_cell.angle_gamma   90.00
#
_symmetry.space_group_name_H-M   'P 1'
#
loop_
_entity.id
_entity.type
_entity.pdbx_description
1 polymer ?
#
loop_
_entity_poly.entity_id
_entity_poly.type
_entity_poly.pdbx_seq_one_letter_code
_entity_poly.pdbx_strand_id
1 'polypeptide(L)'
;MDKLETLEVSRTPEDIGFAIGQADADSIQKQILQLAEFRETERSWQDSSYLKMLDAAVRSVFPEYVLDLEGMARGAQVEYETLLIWNCRGDLPLSDDAIPESAKHSPEGCTTLLYPGAKSSVAVIAHNEDGPPELDGHCCWFSVRQENGSKFSTFHYPGMLPGYTFSVNSHGLVQTINNIRVDDLQSGIPHWC
;
A
#
# COMPACT_ATOMS: atom_id res chain seq x y z
N MET A 1 21.94 -8.52 7.75
CA MET A 1 20.78 -7.62 7.62
C MET A 1 21.22 -6.50 6.72
N ASP A 2 20.83 -6.57 5.46
CA ASP A 2 21.06 -5.48 4.53
C ASP A 2 20.19 -4.29 4.94
N LYS A 3 20.74 -3.09 4.83
CA LYS A 3 20.07 -1.86 5.25
C LYS A 3 19.00 -1.53 4.19
N LEU A 4 17.76 -1.33 4.62
CA LEU A 4 16.69 -0.87 3.72
C LEU A 4 17.12 0.43 3.02
N GLU A 5 16.95 0.49 1.71
CA GLU A 5 17.22 1.69 0.93
C GLU A 5 16.28 2.83 1.34
N THR A 6 16.79 4.06 1.33
CA THR A 6 16.04 5.26 1.70
C THR A 6 15.91 6.21 0.51
N LEU A 7 14.67 6.47 0.10
CA LEU A 7 14.33 7.44 -0.94
C LEU A 7 13.79 8.72 -0.29
N GLU A 8 14.38 9.87 -0.63
CA GLU A 8 13.83 11.20 -0.31
C GLU A 8 13.16 11.80 -1.53
N VAL A 9 11.85 12.08 -1.43
CA VAL A 9 11.09 12.74 -2.50
C VAL A 9 10.42 14.01 -1.96
N SER A 10 10.41 15.08 -2.77
CA SER A 10 9.87 16.39 -2.40
C SER A 10 9.38 17.15 -3.63
N ARG A 11 8.06 17.21 -3.84
CA ARG A 11 7.32 18.00 -4.87
C ARG A 11 5.80 17.75 -4.72
N THR A 12 5.00 18.12 -5.72
CA THR A 12 3.58 17.79 -5.89
C THR A 12 3.31 16.28 -5.74
N PRO A 13 2.07 15.86 -5.44
CA PRO A 13 1.70 14.44 -5.36
C PRO A 13 2.15 13.65 -6.60
N GLU A 14 1.87 14.18 -7.79
CA GLU A 14 2.24 13.56 -9.06
C GLU A 14 3.75 13.30 -9.23
N ASP A 15 4.59 14.24 -8.78
CA ASP A 15 6.04 14.11 -8.81
C ASP A 15 6.54 13.14 -7.75
N ILE A 16 5.89 13.12 -6.57
CA ILE A 16 6.16 12.16 -5.50
C ILE A 16 5.88 10.74 -6.01
N GLY A 17 4.68 10.54 -6.53
CA GLY A 17 4.25 9.31 -7.16
C GLY A 17 5.19 8.89 -8.28
N PHE A 18 5.57 9.80 -9.19
CA PHE A 18 6.48 9.48 -10.29
C PHE A 18 7.84 8.95 -9.81
N ALA A 19 8.46 9.58 -8.81
CA ALA A 19 9.74 9.13 -8.29
C ALA A 19 9.63 7.76 -7.61
N ILE A 20 8.55 7.51 -6.86
CA ILE A 20 8.27 6.20 -6.26
C ILE A 20 8.09 5.16 -7.36
N GLY A 21 7.29 5.45 -8.39
CA GLY A 21 7.09 4.57 -9.53
C GLY A 21 8.39 4.21 -10.24
N GLN A 22 9.30 5.16 -10.41
CA GLN A 22 10.63 4.88 -10.97
C GLN A 22 11.47 3.96 -10.09
N ALA A 23 11.43 4.16 -8.77
CA ALA A 23 12.14 3.30 -7.82
C ALA A 23 11.58 1.87 -7.80
N ASP A 24 10.25 1.75 -7.90
CA ASP A 24 9.55 0.47 -7.85
C ASP A 24 9.46 -0.25 -9.20
N ALA A 25 9.77 0.41 -10.31
CA ALA A 25 9.54 -0.07 -11.67
C ALA A 25 10.03 -1.52 -11.89
N ASP A 26 11.26 -1.81 -11.47
CA ASP A 26 11.87 -3.12 -11.61
C ASP A 26 11.15 -4.18 -10.75
N SER A 27 10.80 -3.84 -9.51
CA SER A 27 10.06 -4.73 -8.59
C SER A 27 8.63 -4.98 -9.06
N ILE A 28 7.95 -3.96 -9.58
CA ILE A 28 6.61 -4.08 -10.18
C ILE A 28 6.67 -5.08 -11.35
N GLN A 29 7.54 -4.83 -12.32
CA GLN A 29 7.62 -5.62 -13.55
C GLN A 29 8.06 -7.07 -13.31
N LYS A 30 9.11 -7.26 -12.50
CA LYS A 30 9.75 -8.57 -12.31
C LYS A 30 9.07 -9.41 -11.23
N GLN A 31 8.42 -8.78 -10.25
CA GLN A 31 7.86 -9.48 -9.10
C GLN A 31 6.35 -9.36 -9.05
N ILE A 32 5.78 -8.16 -8.90
CA ILE A 32 4.34 -7.98 -8.68
C ILE A 32 3.51 -8.55 -9.83
N LEU A 33 3.83 -8.19 -11.09
CA LEU A 33 3.10 -8.69 -12.27
C LEU A 33 3.28 -10.21 -12.50
N GLN A 34 4.21 -10.85 -11.77
CA GLN A 34 4.42 -12.28 -11.80
C GLN A 34 3.68 -13.02 -10.68
N LEU A 35 3.21 -12.32 -9.64
CA LEU A 35 2.48 -12.92 -8.52
C LEU A 35 1.19 -13.59 -8.99
N ALA A 36 0.93 -14.79 -8.48
CA ALA A 36 -0.31 -15.51 -8.77
C ALA A 36 -1.54 -14.73 -8.29
N GLU A 37 -1.47 -14.13 -7.10
CA GLU A 37 -2.51 -13.29 -6.53
C GLU A 37 -2.83 -12.08 -7.43
N PHE A 38 -1.80 -11.36 -7.88
CA PHE A 38 -1.98 -10.21 -8.76
C PHE A 38 -2.68 -10.62 -10.06
N ARG A 39 -2.21 -11.68 -10.72
CA ARG A 39 -2.78 -12.17 -11.99
C ARG A 39 -4.21 -12.68 -11.88
N GLU A 40 -4.55 -13.30 -10.75
CA GLU A 40 -5.92 -13.78 -10.48
C GLU A 40 -6.85 -12.59 -10.25
N THR A 41 -6.41 -11.61 -9.46
CA THR A 41 -7.15 -10.38 -9.19
C THR A 41 -7.34 -9.57 -10.47
N GLU A 42 -6.28 -9.36 -11.25
CA GLU A 42 -6.31 -8.64 -12.52
C GLU A 42 -7.31 -9.28 -13.49
N ARG A 43 -7.23 -10.60 -13.69
CA ARG A 43 -8.15 -11.33 -14.57
C ARG A 43 -9.62 -11.15 -14.16
N SER A 44 -9.89 -11.03 -12.86
CA SER A 44 -11.24 -10.98 -12.32
C SER A 44 -11.83 -9.56 -12.30
N TRP A 45 -10.98 -8.54 -12.11
CA TRP A 45 -11.43 -7.19 -11.78
C TRP A 45 -11.02 -6.11 -12.77
N GLN A 46 -10.10 -6.39 -13.69
CA GLN A 46 -9.76 -5.48 -14.78
C GLN A 46 -11.02 -5.08 -15.56
N ASP A 47 -11.15 -3.79 -15.85
CA ASP A 47 -12.28 -3.17 -16.53
C ASP A 47 -13.64 -3.31 -15.84
N SER A 48 -13.71 -3.92 -14.66
CA SER A 48 -14.97 -4.18 -13.96
C SER A 48 -15.67 -2.89 -13.51
N SER A 49 -17.00 -2.94 -13.43
CA SER A 49 -17.78 -1.81 -12.90
C SER A 49 -17.50 -1.55 -11.43
N TYR A 50 -17.17 -2.57 -10.66
CA TYR A 50 -16.87 -2.44 -9.23
C TYR A 50 -15.57 -1.69 -9.00
N LEU A 51 -14.50 -2.05 -9.72
CA LEU A 51 -13.22 -1.33 -9.66
C LEU A 51 -13.40 0.15 -10.06
N LYS A 52 -14.20 0.41 -11.09
CA LYS A 52 -14.57 1.78 -11.51
C LYS A 52 -15.35 2.54 -10.43
N MET A 53 -16.17 1.87 -9.63
CA MET A 53 -16.87 2.48 -8.48
C MET A 53 -15.89 2.83 -7.36
N LEU A 54 -14.92 1.95 -7.05
CA LEU A 54 -13.87 2.25 -6.07
C LEU A 54 -13.02 3.45 -6.54
N ASP A 55 -12.61 3.47 -7.81
CA ASP A 55 -11.87 4.58 -8.41
C ASP A 55 -12.64 5.90 -8.31
N ALA A 56 -13.93 5.89 -8.65
CA ALA A 56 -14.78 7.07 -8.54
C ALA A 56 -14.93 7.56 -7.09
N ALA A 57 -15.02 6.64 -6.12
CA ALA A 57 -15.12 6.97 -4.71
C ALA A 57 -13.84 7.64 -4.21
N VAL A 58 -12.66 7.07 -4.48
CA VAL A 58 -11.38 7.67 -4.06
C VAL A 58 -11.13 9.01 -4.75
N ARG A 59 -11.39 9.13 -6.06
CA ARG A 59 -11.26 10.40 -6.80
C ARG A 59 -12.13 11.50 -6.22
N SER A 60 -13.30 11.16 -5.68
CA SER A 60 -14.23 12.13 -5.09
C SER A 60 -13.81 12.62 -3.71
N VAL A 61 -13.08 11.81 -2.93
CA VAL A 61 -12.79 12.10 -1.51
C VAL A 61 -11.32 12.48 -1.31
N PHE A 62 -10.41 11.79 -1.98
CA PHE A 62 -8.96 11.93 -1.86
C PHE A 62 -8.28 12.02 -3.24
N PRO A 63 -8.58 13.06 -4.04
CA PRO A 63 -8.01 13.21 -5.38
C PRO A 63 -6.47 13.23 -5.39
N GLU A 64 -5.83 13.70 -4.32
CA GLU A 64 -4.37 13.73 -4.17
C GLU A 64 -3.72 12.34 -4.20
N TYR A 65 -4.33 11.32 -3.59
CA TYR A 65 -3.78 9.96 -3.61
C TYR A 65 -3.93 9.31 -4.96
N VAL A 66 -4.97 9.71 -5.71
CA VAL A 66 -5.12 9.28 -7.10
C VAL A 66 -4.03 9.88 -7.97
N LEU A 67 -3.68 11.16 -7.75
CA LEU A 67 -2.56 11.80 -8.43
C LEU A 67 -1.21 11.16 -8.09
N ASP A 68 -0.99 10.78 -6.82
CA ASP A 68 0.17 9.97 -6.42
C ASP A 68 0.21 8.64 -7.20
N LEU A 69 -0.90 7.91 -7.23
CA LEU A 69 -0.99 6.61 -7.88
C LEU A 69 -0.83 6.69 -9.41
N GLU A 70 -1.40 7.71 -10.05
CA GLU A 70 -1.18 8.03 -11.47
C GLU A 70 0.29 8.40 -11.74
N GLY A 71 0.91 9.16 -10.84
CA GLY A 71 2.35 9.43 -10.84
C GLY A 71 3.15 8.14 -10.82
N MET A 72 2.86 7.26 -9.85
CA MET A 72 3.52 5.95 -9.71
C MET A 72 3.38 5.10 -10.97
N ALA A 73 2.20 5.03 -11.56
CA ALA A 73 1.97 4.28 -12.78
C ALA A 73 2.83 4.81 -13.94
N ARG A 74 2.89 6.15 -14.11
CA ARG A 74 3.77 6.78 -15.11
C ARG A 74 5.25 6.50 -14.86
N GLY A 75 5.69 6.58 -13.60
CA GLY A 75 7.08 6.33 -13.21
C GLY A 75 7.50 4.88 -13.43
N ALA A 76 6.61 3.94 -13.12
CA ALA A 76 6.81 2.50 -13.29
C ALA A 76 6.55 2.00 -14.72
N GLN A 77 6.05 2.88 -15.60
CA GLN A 77 5.68 2.56 -16.98
C GLN A 77 4.64 1.42 -17.07
N VAL A 78 3.63 1.48 -16.21
CA VAL A 78 2.47 0.57 -16.22
C VAL A 78 1.18 1.37 -16.36
N GLU A 79 0.08 0.68 -16.66
CA GLU A 79 -1.24 1.31 -16.69
C GLU A 79 -1.68 1.70 -15.27
N TYR A 80 -2.42 2.80 -15.14
CA TYR A 80 -2.99 3.22 -13.85
C TYR A 80 -3.82 2.11 -13.20
N GLU A 81 -4.63 1.43 -14.00
CA GLU A 81 -5.50 0.36 -13.53
C GLU A 81 -4.72 -0.82 -12.91
N THR A 82 -3.50 -1.10 -13.40
CA THR A 82 -2.60 -2.11 -12.82
C THR A 82 -2.30 -1.80 -11.36
N LEU A 83 -1.92 -0.54 -11.05
CA LEU A 83 -1.64 -0.15 -9.67
C LEU A 83 -2.91 0.01 -8.84
N LEU A 84 -4.02 0.45 -9.45
CA LEU A 84 -5.32 0.51 -8.77
C LEU A 84 -5.77 -0.88 -8.31
N ILE A 85 -5.67 -1.89 -9.17
CA ILE A 85 -5.97 -3.29 -8.82
C ILE A 85 -5.09 -3.74 -7.65
N TRP A 86 -3.80 -3.45 -7.72
CA TRP A 86 -2.85 -3.86 -6.68
C TRP A 86 -3.14 -3.21 -5.32
N ASN A 87 -3.45 -1.92 -5.31
CA ASN A 87 -3.77 -1.18 -4.08
C ASN A 87 -5.16 -1.59 -3.54
N CYS A 88 -6.14 -1.85 -4.40
CA CYS A 88 -7.49 -2.27 -4.00
C CYS A 88 -7.63 -3.78 -3.71
N ARG A 89 -6.59 -4.61 -3.80
CA ARG A 89 -6.71 -6.08 -3.62
C ARG A 89 -7.34 -6.51 -2.28
N GLY A 90 -7.26 -5.65 -1.27
CA GLY A 90 -7.92 -5.82 0.02
C GLY A 90 -9.44 -5.59 -0.01
N ASP A 91 -9.90 -4.72 -0.92
CA ASP A 91 -11.27 -4.22 -1.04
C ASP A 91 -12.08 -4.94 -2.13
N LEU A 92 -11.42 -5.74 -2.96
CA LEU A 92 -12.06 -6.48 -4.05
C LEU A 92 -12.73 -7.75 -3.49
N PRO A 93 -14.03 -7.97 -3.79
CA PRO A 93 -14.74 -9.18 -3.39
C PRO A 93 -14.02 -10.46 -3.78
N LEU A 94 -14.06 -11.47 -2.90
CA LEU A 94 -13.66 -12.81 -3.26
C LEU A 94 -14.75 -13.48 -4.11
N SER A 95 -14.38 -14.48 -4.92
CA SER A 95 -15.37 -15.31 -5.61
C SER A 95 -16.24 -16.08 -4.62
N ASP A 96 -17.48 -16.40 -4.98
CA ASP A 96 -18.43 -17.11 -4.10
C ASP A 96 -17.92 -18.45 -3.53
N ASP A 97 -17.02 -19.13 -4.25
CA ASP A 97 -16.41 -20.41 -3.83
C ASP A 97 -15.11 -20.23 -3.01
N ALA A 98 -14.69 -19.00 -2.75
CA ALA A 98 -13.47 -18.72 -1.98
C ALA A 98 -13.69 -18.99 -0.50
N ILE A 99 -12.65 -19.49 0.17
CA ILE A 99 -12.61 -19.59 1.63
C ILE A 99 -11.77 -18.40 2.12
N PRO A 100 -12.38 -17.37 2.74
CA PRO A 100 -11.68 -16.13 3.11
C PRO A 100 -10.46 -16.37 3.99
N GLU A 101 -10.55 -17.30 4.93
CA GLU A 101 -9.50 -17.62 5.91
C GLU A 101 -8.44 -18.58 5.35
N SER A 102 -8.57 -19.02 4.10
CA SER A 102 -7.55 -19.89 3.51
C SER A 102 -6.23 -19.13 3.33
N ALA A 103 -5.11 -19.85 3.46
CA ALA A 103 -3.78 -19.29 3.21
C ALA A 103 -3.61 -18.71 1.78
N LYS A 104 -4.53 -19.06 0.85
CA LYS A 104 -4.58 -18.47 -0.49
C LYS A 104 -5.14 -17.03 -0.48
N HIS A 105 -6.09 -16.74 0.39
CA HIS A 105 -6.85 -15.49 0.40
C HIS A 105 -6.52 -14.57 1.59
N SER A 106 -5.83 -15.09 2.60
CA SER A 106 -5.23 -14.31 3.69
C SER A 106 -3.76 -14.70 3.90
N PRO A 107 -2.88 -14.51 2.89
CA PRO A 107 -1.46 -14.83 3.02
C PRO A 107 -0.70 -13.84 3.94
N GLU A 108 -1.28 -12.67 4.17
CA GLU A 108 -0.73 -11.60 4.99
C GLU A 108 -1.23 -11.69 6.45
N GLY A 109 -0.38 -11.25 7.37
CA GLY A 109 -0.71 -11.13 8.79
C GLY A 109 0.11 -10.01 9.43
N CYS A 110 -0.44 -9.36 10.44
CA CYS A 110 0.34 -8.38 11.20
C CYS A 110 -0.05 -8.47 12.67
N THR A 111 0.88 -8.13 13.56
CA THR A 111 0.63 -7.97 15.00
C THR A 111 1.18 -6.62 15.45
N THR A 112 0.33 -5.84 16.11
CA THR A 112 0.70 -4.55 16.70
C THR A 112 0.59 -4.63 18.21
N LEU A 113 1.63 -4.17 18.91
CA LEU A 113 1.68 -4.06 20.36
C LEU A 113 1.91 -2.59 20.76
N LEU A 114 1.03 -2.05 21.61
CA LEU A 114 1.18 -0.75 22.23
C LEU A 114 1.45 -0.93 23.73
N TYR A 115 2.61 -0.48 24.18
CA TYR A 115 2.93 -0.31 25.59
C TYR A 115 2.88 1.18 25.95
N PRO A 116 1.85 1.64 26.69
CA PRO A 116 1.73 3.05 27.02
C PRO A 116 2.86 3.49 27.96
N GLY A 117 3.36 4.71 27.75
CA GLY A 117 4.36 5.30 28.64
C GLY A 117 3.80 5.54 30.04
N ALA A 118 4.60 5.25 31.07
CA ALA A 118 4.33 5.68 32.43
C ALA A 118 5.07 6.99 32.73
N LYS A 119 4.89 7.58 33.93
CA LYS A 119 5.52 8.86 34.33
C LYS A 119 7.04 8.94 34.10
N SER A 120 7.73 7.80 33.99
CA SER A 120 9.17 7.70 33.79
C SER A 120 9.59 6.84 32.59
N SER A 121 8.67 6.47 31.68
CA SER A 121 8.99 5.67 30.48
C SER A 121 8.36 6.25 29.23
N VAL A 122 9.03 6.07 28.10
CA VAL A 122 8.45 6.37 26.79
C VAL A 122 7.39 5.33 26.44
N ALA A 123 6.37 5.74 25.69
CA ALA A 123 5.47 4.78 25.05
C ALA A 123 6.24 4.01 23.97
N VAL A 124 5.89 2.74 23.77
CA VAL A 124 6.49 1.88 22.76
C VAL A 124 5.36 1.32 21.89
N ILE A 125 5.51 1.46 20.58
CA ILE A 125 4.69 0.78 19.59
C ILE A 125 5.62 -0.16 18.83
N ALA A 126 5.25 -1.42 18.75
CA ALA A 126 5.95 -2.45 17.98
C ALA A 126 4.98 -3.09 16.99
N HIS A 127 5.49 -3.42 15.80
CA HIS A 127 4.71 -3.98 14.71
C HIS A 127 5.58 -5.00 13.97
N ASN A 128 5.03 -6.18 13.72
CA ASN A 128 5.55 -7.08 12.67
C ASN A 128 4.62 -7.02 11.47
N GLU A 129 5.22 -7.16 10.30
CA GLU A 129 4.57 -7.16 9.01
C GLU A 129 4.88 -8.50 8.35
N ASP A 130 3.87 -9.36 8.17
CA ASP A 130 3.99 -10.67 7.53
C ASP A 130 3.36 -10.58 6.14
N GLY A 131 4.19 -10.66 5.10
CA GLY A 131 3.77 -10.55 3.70
C GLY A 131 4.24 -11.73 2.83
N PRO A 132 3.91 -11.71 1.52
CA PRO A 132 4.34 -12.73 0.59
C PRO A 132 5.88 -12.84 0.56
N PRO A 133 6.46 -14.06 0.70
CA PRO A 133 7.91 -14.24 0.67
C PRO A 133 8.53 -13.83 -0.67
N GLU A 134 7.72 -13.83 -1.74
CA GLU A 134 8.08 -13.30 -3.05
C GLU A 134 8.44 -11.81 -3.02
N LEU A 135 7.94 -11.03 -2.06
CA LEU A 135 8.26 -9.61 -1.93
C LEU A 135 9.46 -9.35 -1.00
N ASP A 136 10.03 -10.39 -0.39
CA ASP A 136 11.26 -10.26 0.39
C ASP A 136 12.40 -9.74 -0.49
N GLY A 137 13.15 -8.76 0.01
CA GLY A 137 14.18 -8.04 -0.74
C GLY A 137 13.67 -6.99 -1.73
N HIS A 138 12.35 -6.84 -1.90
CA HIS A 138 11.74 -5.78 -2.71
C HIS A 138 11.11 -4.66 -1.88
N CYS A 139 10.92 -4.87 -0.58
CA CYS A 139 10.46 -3.83 0.35
C CYS A 139 11.58 -2.87 0.73
N CYS A 140 11.24 -1.62 1.00
CA CYS A 140 12.21 -0.58 1.37
C CYS A 140 11.67 0.37 2.46
N TRP A 141 12.52 1.27 2.95
CA TRP A 141 12.13 2.28 3.92
C TRP A 141 12.09 3.65 3.25
N PHE A 142 10.90 4.17 3.01
CA PHE A 142 10.76 5.48 2.38
C PHE A 142 10.73 6.61 3.39
N SER A 143 11.31 7.75 3.00
CA SER A 143 11.24 9.00 3.74
C SER A 143 10.71 10.10 2.81
N VAL A 144 9.41 10.34 2.88
CA VAL A 144 8.73 11.31 2.00
C VAL A 144 8.70 12.67 2.68
N ARG A 145 8.97 13.73 1.90
CA ARG A 145 8.83 15.12 2.31
C ARG A 145 7.80 15.80 1.41
N GLN A 146 6.74 16.31 2.00
CA GLN A 146 5.72 17.05 1.28
C GLN A 146 6.11 18.52 1.11
N GLU A 147 5.53 19.20 0.13
CA GLU A 147 5.78 20.64 -0.11
C GLU A 147 5.38 21.52 1.09
N ASN A 148 4.35 21.12 1.84
CA ASN A 148 3.92 21.80 3.06
C ASN A 148 4.93 21.70 4.23
N GLY A 149 6.07 21.01 4.02
CA GLY A 149 7.14 20.84 4.99
C GLY A 149 6.98 19.64 5.92
N SER A 150 5.83 18.96 5.89
CA SER A 150 5.60 17.72 6.62
C SER A 150 6.47 16.60 6.05
N LYS A 151 6.93 15.72 6.93
CA LYS A 151 7.68 14.53 6.52
C LYS A 151 7.09 13.31 7.18
N PHE A 152 7.13 12.20 6.48
CA PHE A 152 6.86 10.91 7.08
C PHE A 152 7.85 9.87 6.57
N SER A 153 7.94 8.77 7.30
CA SER A 153 8.68 7.60 6.85
C SER A 153 7.86 6.36 7.07
N THR A 154 7.99 5.41 6.16
CA THR A 154 7.13 4.23 6.09
C THR A 154 7.91 3.03 5.58
N PHE A 155 7.52 1.84 6.04
CA PHE A 155 7.91 0.60 5.39
C PHE A 155 7.06 0.41 4.14
N HIS A 156 7.70 0.20 3.00
CA HIS A 156 7.07 0.31 1.69
C HIS A 156 7.13 -1.02 0.94
N TYR A 157 5.97 -1.48 0.49
CA TYR A 157 5.87 -2.54 -0.53
C TYR A 157 5.87 -1.90 -1.92
N PRO A 158 6.56 -2.50 -2.90
CA PRO A 158 6.60 -1.96 -4.24
C PRO A 158 5.18 -1.82 -4.82
N GLY A 159 4.93 -0.72 -5.52
CA GLY A 159 3.65 -0.45 -6.19
C GLY A 159 2.47 -0.10 -5.25
N MET A 160 2.66 -0.11 -3.93
CA MET A 160 1.66 0.34 -2.96
C MET A 160 1.85 1.82 -2.65
N LEU A 161 0.78 2.53 -2.32
CA LEU A 161 0.94 3.90 -1.83
C LEU A 161 1.72 3.94 -0.50
N PRO A 162 2.63 4.91 -0.32
CA PRO A 162 3.36 5.05 0.93
C PRO A 162 2.41 5.27 2.10
N GLY A 163 2.52 4.44 3.13
CA GLY A 163 1.61 4.46 4.27
C GLY A 163 0.81 3.18 4.48
N TYR A 164 0.83 2.26 3.50
CA TYR A 164 0.08 0.99 3.51
C TYR A 164 0.38 0.05 4.70
N THR A 165 1.55 0.15 5.32
CA THR A 165 1.95 -0.74 6.43
C THR A 165 1.98 0.01 7.76
N PHE A 166 3.14 0.54 8.12
CA PHE A 166 3.36 1.36 9.29
C PHE A 166 4.21 2.56 8.93
N SER A 167 3.93 3.66 9.61
CA SER A 167 4.51 4.96 9.31
C SER A 167 4.73 5.80 10.56
N VAL A 168 5.69 6.71 10.50
CA VAL A 168 5.91 7.76 11.48
C VAL A 168 6.07 9.10 10.79
N ASN A 169 5.45 10.14 11.32
CA ASN A 169 5.60 11.50 10.78
C ASN A 169 6.46 12.42 11.67
N SER A 170 6.86 13.56 11.12
CA SER A 170 7.69 14.57 11.80
C SER A 170 7.02 15.22 13.01
N HIS A 171 5.73 14.99 13.23
CA HIS A 171 4.97 15.47 14.38
C HIS A 171 4.84 14.41 15.48
N GLY A 172 5.45 13.23 15.31
CA GLY A 172 5.43 12.14 16.29
C GLY A 172 4.18 11.25 16.23
N LEU A 173 3.34 11.37 15.18
CA LEU A 173 2.26 10.42 14.94
C LEU A 173 2.84 9.13 14.40
N VAL A 174 2.41 8.01 14.97
CA VAL A 174 2.73 6.65 14.52
C VAL A 174 1.44 5.97 14.07
N GLN A 175 1.47 5.38 12.88
CA GLN A 175 0.39 4.58 12.31
C GLN A 175 0.91 3.16 12.07
N THR A 176 0.08 2.17 12.34
CA THR A 176 0.31 0.75 12.05
C THR A 176 -0.99 0.17 11.50
N ILE A 177 -0.90 -0.64 10.46
CA ILE A 177 -2.05 -1.26 9.81
C ILE A 177 -1.98 -2.77 10.04
N ASN A 178 -3.10 -3.37 10.43
CA ASN A 178 -3.25 -4.82 10.50
C ASN A 178 -4.27 -5.23 9.44
N ASN A 179 -3.93 -6.24 8.64
CA ASN A 179 -4.87 -6.80 7.67
C ASN A 179 -6.07 -7.43 8.42
N ILE A 180 -7.27 -6.96 8.11
CA ILE A 180 -8.54 -7.51 8.59
C ILE A 180 -9.42 -7.68 7.35
N ARG A 181 -9.95 -8.88 7.15
CA ARG A 181 -10.92 -9.14 6.08
C ARG A 181 -12.33 -9.01 6.62
N VAL A 182 -13.13 -8.19 5.95
CA VAL A 182 -14.55 -8.01 6.24
C VAL A 182 -15.38 -8.93 5.34
N ASP A 183 -16.46 -9.48 5.88
CA ASP A 183 -17.33 -10.39 5.13
C ASP A 183 -18.22 -9.66 4.11
N ASP A 184 -18.40 -8.35 4.26
CA ASP A 184 -19.45 -7.60 3.59
C ASP A 184 -18.98 -6.69 2.44
N LEU A 185 -17.71 -6.78 2.01
CA LEU A 185 -16.99 -6.07 0.91
C LEU A 185 -17.85 -5.19 -0.01
N GLN A 186 -18.50 -4.18 0.57
CA GLN A 186 -19.38 -3.25 -0.10
C GLN A 186 -18.55 -2.12 -0.68
N SER A 187 -18.99 -1.59 -1.81
CA SER A 187 -18.27 -0.49 -2.46
C SER A 187 -18.20 0.73 -1.54
N GLY A 188 -17.00 1.24 -1.32
CA GLY A 188 -16.71 2.40 -0.48
C GLY A 188 -15.36 3.01 -0.79
N ILE A 189 -14.80 3.75 0.16
CA ILE A 189 -13.43 4.24 0.06
C ILE A 189 -12.49 3.05 0.32
N PRO A 190 -11.53 2.77 -0.57
CA PRO A 190 -10.54 1.72 -0.35
C PRO A 190 -9.71 1.94 0.93
N HIS A 191 -9.31 0.86 1.61
CA HIS A 191 -8.60 0.93 2.90
C HIS A 191 -7.21 1.57 2.86
N TRP A 192 -6.63 1.78 1.67
CA TRP A 192 -5.31 2.39 1.48
C TRP A 192 -5.34 3.93 1.43
N CYS A 193 -6.54 4.54 1.46
CA CYS A 193 -6.73 5.99 1.53
C CYS A 193 -6.67 6.52 2.97
#